data_AF-A0A1G8XT11-F1
#
_entry.id   AF-A0A1G8XT11-F1
#
_cell.length_a   1.000
_cell.length_b   1.000
_cell.length_c   1.000
_cell.angle_alpha   90.00
_cell.angle_beta   90.00
_cell.angle_gamma   90.00
#
_symmetry.space_group_name_H-M   'P 1'
#
loop_
_entity.id
_entity.type
_entity.pdbx_description
1 polymer ?
#
loop_
_entity_poly.entity_id
_entity_poly.type
_entity_poly.pdbx_seq_one_letter_code
_entity_poly.pdbx_strand_id
1 'polypeptide(L)'
;MAHIFVLAMPEGDEPANLIQSVSMELERLTTHMDYGIKDHQDVMLLVQNGLMDCIAGSAGNVCKGLIAEKEYEWDIEYYTRIDTTFKPTINFCYRCIEKRWNL
;
A
#
# COMPACT_ATOMS: atom_id res chain seq x y z
N MET A 1 14.57 0.86 -1.64
CA MET A 1 14.17 -0.39 -0.97
C MET A 1 12.70 -0.55 -1.29
N ALA A 2 12.23 -1.72 -1.70
CA ALA A 2 10.83 -1.87 -2.07
C ALA A 2 9.94 -1.93 -0.81
N HIS A 3 8.85 -1.18 -0.80
CA HIS A 3 7.85 -1.20 0.26
C HIS A 3 6.57 -1.85 -0.26
N ILE A 4 6.08 -2.88 0.43
CA ILE A 4 4.83 -3.56 0.09
C ILE A 4 3.88 -3.39 1.27
N PHE A 5 2.71 -2.82 1.00
CA PHE A 5 1.65 -2.62 1.96
C PHE A 5 0.48 -3.52 1.60
N VAL A 6 -0.04 -4.25 2.58
CA VAL A 6 -1.17 -5.17 2.40
C VAL A 6 -2.32 -4.67 3.26
N LEU A 7 -3.42 -4.31 2.62
CA LEU A 7 -4.63 -3.86 3.28
C LEU A 7 -5.71 -4.92 3.13
N ALA A 8 -5.89 -5.70 4.18
CA ALA A 8 -6.94 -6.71 4.29
C ALA A 8 -8.18 -6.17 4.99
N MET A 9 -9.33 -6.76 4.68
CA MET A 9 -10.55 -6.58 5.46
C MET A 9 -10.31 -7.13 6.88
N PRO A 10 -10.71 -6.39 7.92
CA PRO A 10 -10.70 -6.95 9.27
C PRO A 10 -11.67 -8.13 9.35
N GLU A 11 -11.26 -9.21 10.01
CA GLU A 11 -12.11 -10.38 10.24
C GLU A 11 -12.72 -10.34 11.65
N GLY A 12 -14.05 -10.50 11.76
CA GLY A 12 -14.75 -10.57 13.04
C GLY A 12 -14.60 -9.30 13.88
N ASP A 13 -14.11 -9.45 15.11
CA ASP A 13 -13.91 -8.36 16.08
C ASP A 13 -12.51 -7.73 15.99
N GLU A 14 -11.77 -8.00 14.91
CA GLU A 14 -10.45 -7.43 14.73
C GLU A 14 -10.49 -5.90 14.84
N PRO A 15 -9.65 -5.30 15.69
CA PRO A 15 -9.64 -3.86 15.82
C PRO A 15 -9.25 -3.22 14.48
N ALA A 16 -9.93 -2.12 14.13
CA ALA A 16 -9.63 -1.33 12.94
C ALA A 16 -8.22 -0.67 12.96
N ASN A 17 -7.40 -1.00 13.96
CA ASN A 17 -6.07 -0.47 14.19
C ASN A 17 -5.07 -0.93 13.12
N LEU A 18 -5.31 -2.03 12.41
CA LEU A 18 -4.42 -2.48 11.33
C LEU A 18 -4.44 -1.51 10.15
N ILE A 19 -5.63 -1.15 9.67
CA ILE A 19 -5.80 -0.17 8.58
C ILE A 19 -5.27 1.20 9.02
N GLN A 20 -5.53 1.60 10.26
CA GLN A 20 -4.98 2.83 10.79
C GLN A 20 -3.43 2.81 10.81
N SER A 21 -2.83 1.70 11.24
CA SER A 21 -1.38 1.56 11.29
C SER A 21 -0.76 1.59 9.89
N VAL A 22 -1.38 0.90 8.92
CA VAL A 22 -0.95 0.93 7.52
C VAL A 22 -1.11 2.33 6.94
N SER A 23 -2.21 3.02 7.22
CA SER A 23 -2.44 4.41 6.79
C SER A 23 -1.38 5.36 7.33
N MET A 24 -1.01 5.24 8.62
CA MET A 24 0.02 6.08 9.22
C MET A 24 1.40 5.83 8.63
N GLU A 25 1.74 4.57 8.34
CA GLU A 25 3.03 4.24 7.74
C GLU A 25 3.11 4.67 6.28
N LEU A 26 2.01 4.57 5.52
CA LEU A 26 1.88 5.14 4.19
C LEU A 26 2.07 6.66 4.21
N GLU A 27 1.36 7.37 5.09
CA GLU A 27 1.48 8.82 5.27
C GLU A 27 2.92 9.23 5.62
N ARG A 28 3.56 8.50 6.53
CA ARG A 28 4.95 8.73 6.93
C ARG A 28 5.91 8.52 5.75
N LEU A 29 5.71 7.47 4.96
CA LEU A 29 6.53 7.20 3.79
C LEU A 29 6.39 8.30 2.74
N THR A 30 5.15 8.69 2.43
CA THR A 30 4.85 9.81 1.50
C THR A 30 5.52 11.09 1.97
N THR A 31 5.36 11.44 3.24
CA THR A 31 6.00 12.61 3.85
C THR A 31 7.52 12.59 3.67
N HIS A 32 8.17 11.45 3.90
CA HIS A 32 9.61 11.31 3.70
C HIS A 32 10.04 11.45 2.24
N MET A 33 9.20 11.01 1.30
CA MET A 33 9.47 11.16 -0.14
C MET A 33 9.31 12.62 -0.57
N ASP A 34 8.25 13.30 -0.13
CA ASP A 34 7.97 14.70 -0.49
C ASP A 34 9.05 15.66 0.03
N TYR A 35 9.60 15.38 1.21
CA TYR A 35 10.73 16.16 1.76
C TYR A 35 12.10 15.75 1.22
N GLY A 36 12.17 14.80 0.26
CA GLY A 36 13.43 14.33 -0.32
C GLY A 36 14.33 13.56 0.66
N ILE A 37 13.80 13.14 1.81
CA ILE A 37 14.53 12.34 2.81
C ILE A 37 14.73 10.91 2.29
N LYS A 38 13.75 10.40 1.54
CA LYS A 38 13.82 9.14 0.83
C LYS A 38 13.60 9.38 -0.66
N ASP A 39 14.64 9.15 -1.45
CA ASP A 39 14.53 9.26 -2.90
C ASP A 39 13.75 8.08 -3.48
N HIS A 40 12.75 8.37 -4.32
CA HIS A 40 12.08 7.46 -5.27
C HIS A 40 11.99 6.00 -4.78
N GLN A 41 11.10 5.75 -3.80
CA GLN A 41 10.86 4.39 -3.32
C GLN A 41 9.86 3.67 -4.24
N ASP A 42 10.17 2.42 -4.60
CA ASP A 42 9.17 1.55 -5.19
C ASP A 42 8.15 1.15 -4.12
N VAL A 43 6.88 1.47 -4.35
CA VAL A 43 5.76 1.17 -3.46
C VAL A 43 4.74 0.31 -4.18
N MET A 44 4.34 -0.78 -3.54
CA MET A 44 3.21 -1.61 -3.96
C MET A 44 2.15 -1.62 -2.88
N LEU A 45 0.91 -1.43 -3.30
CA LEU A 45 -0.26 -1.48 -2.45
C LEU A 45 -1.15 -2.65 -2.89
N LEU A 46 -1.32 -3.63 -2.01
CA LEU A 46 -2.28 -4.71 -2.19
C LEU A 46 -3.52 -4.36 -1.40
N VAL A 47 -4.65 -4.22 -2.07
CA VAL A 47 -5.91 -3.81 -1.46
C VAL A 47 -6.93 -4.93 -1.61
N GLN A 48 -7.50 -5.40 -0.49
CA GLN A 48 -8.56 -6.39 -0.57
C GLN A 48 -9.81 -5.78 -1.22
N ASN A 49 -10.44 -6.53 -2.12
CA ASN A 49 -11.66 -6.11 -2.80
C ASN A 49 -12.76 -5.73 -1.81
N GLY A 50 -13.42 -4.60 -2.08
CA GLY A 50 -14.46 -4.03 -1.23
C GLY A 50 -13.94 -3.29 0.00
N LEU A 51 -12.63 -3.37 0.32
CA LEU A 51 -12.09 -2.67 1.49
C LEU A 51 -12.32 -1.17 1.41
N MET A 52 -12.04 -0.55 0.27
CA MET A 52 -12.19 0.89 0.08
C MET A 52 -13.66 1.34 0.21
N ASP A 53 -14.62 0.45 0.03
CA ASP A 53 -16.03 0.75 0.26
C ASP A 53 -16.44 0.52 1.72
N CYS A 54 -15.78 -0.43 2.40
CA CYS A 54 -16.10 -0.83 3.77
C CYS A 54 -15.47 0.05 4.86
N ILE A 55 -14.38 0.76 4.60
CA ILE A 55 -13.78 1.59 5.64
C ILE A 55 -14.60 2.88 5.82
N ALA A 56 -15.38 2.91 6.91
CA ALA A 56 -16.09 4.09 7.38
C ALA A 56 -15.35 4.72 8.57
N GLY A 57 -14.94 5.99 8.46
CA GLY A 57 -14.27 6.73 9.55
C GLY A 57 -13.07 7.57 9.09
N SER A 58 -12.48 8.33 10.01
CA SER A 58 -11.38 9.26 9.72
C SER A 58 -10.13 8.56 9.18
N ALA A 59 -9.68 7.46 9.80
CA ALA A 59 -8.53 6.68 9.33
C ALA A 59 -8.75 6.10 7.91
N GLY A 60 -9.99 5.68 7.61
CA GLY A 60 -10.36 5.24 6.26
C GLY A 60 -10.31 6.35 5.23
N ASN A 61 -10.85 7.53 5.57
CA ASN A 61 -10.85 8.67 4.67
C ASN A 61 -9.43 9.17 4.37
N VAL A 62 -8.54 9.17 5.36
CA VAL A 62 -7.12 9.51 5.17
C VAL A 62 -6.47 8.51 4.22
N CYS A 63 -6.61 7.22 4.48
CA CYS A 63 -6.05 6.18 3.62
C CYS A 63 -6.59 6.28 2.17
N LYS A 64 -7.90 6.47 2.01
CA LYS A 64 -8.53 6.70 0.69
C LYS A 64 -7.96 7.92 -0.03
N GLY A 65 -7.78 9.04 0.68
CA GLY A 65 -7.19 10.26 0.13
C GLY A 65 -5.75 10.03 -0.36
N LEU A 66 -4.90 9.43 0.48
CA LEU A 66 -3.51 9.11 0.14
C LEU A 66 -3.42 8.21 -1.09
N ILE A 67 -4.28 7.19 -1.17
CA ILE A 67 -4.32 6.28 -2.32
C ILE A 67 -4.73 7.02 -3.59
N ALA A 68 -5.81 7.81 -3.54
CA ALA A 68 -6.30 8.55 -4.70
C ALA A 68 -5.27 9.56 -5.24
N GLU A 69 -4.48 10.18 -4.35
CA GLU A 69 -3.41 11.10 -4.74
C GLU A 69 -2.20 10.41 -5.39
N LYS A 70 -1.93 9.14 -5.02
CA LYS A 70 -0.71 8.42 -5.39
C LYS A 70 -0.94 7.22 -6.31
N GLU A 71 -2.17 6.95 -6.73
CA GLU A 71 -2.54 5.78 -7.56
C GLU A 71 -1.69 5.64 -8.83
N TYR A 72 -1.31 6.75 -9.47
CA TYR A 72 -0.46 6.72 -10.67
C TYR A 72 1.04 6.56 -10.37
N GLU A 73 1.47 6.80 -9.13
CA GLU A 73 2.85 6.67 -8.67
C GLU A 73 3.13 5.29 -8.06
N TRP A 74 2.10 4.60 -7.57
CA TRP A 74 2.20 3.32 -6.87
C TRP A 74 1.63 2.19 -7.71
N ASP A 75 2.19 0.98 -7.58
CA ASP A 75 1.55 -0.21 -8.15
C ASP A 75 0.45 -0.69 -7.20
N ILE A 76 -0.81 -0.49 -7.59
CA ILE A 76 -1.97 -0.89 -6.80
C ILE A 76 -2.61 -2.13 -7.41
N GLU A 77 -2.76 -3.18 -6.61
CA GLU A 77 -3.35 -4.46 -7.02
C GLU A 77 -4.48 -4.88 -6.08
N TYR A 78 -5.59 -5.33 -6.65
CA TYR A 78 -6.76 -5.75 -5.89
C TYR A 78 -6.82 -7.27 -5.74
N TYR A 79 -7.07 -7.74 -4.53
CA TYR A 79 -7.07 -9.18 -4.23
C TYR A 79 -8.28 -9.59 -3.40
N THR A 80 -8.61 -10.88 -3.40
CA THR A 80 -9.70 -11.42 -2.56
C THR A 80 -9.20 -12.21 -1.35
N ARG A 81 -7.97 -12.76 -1.42
CA ARG A 81 -7.32 -13.52 -0.34
C ARG A 81 -5.82 -13.25 -0.26
N ILE A 82 -5.23 -13.27 0.94
CA ILE A 82 -3.81 -12.92 1.16
C ILE A 82 -2.84 -13.84 0.40
N ASP A 83 -3.14 -15.13 0.28
CA ASP A 83 -2.30 -16.08 -0.47
C ASP A 83 -2.11 -15.70 -1.94
N THR A 84 -3.12 -15.06 -2.55
CA THR A 84 -3.03 -14.58 -3.93
C THR A 84 -2.03 -13.45 -4.12
N THR A 85 -1.63 -12.76 -3.05
CA THR A 85 -0.69 -11.64 -3.09
C THR A 85 0.77 -12.07 -3.30
N PHE A 86 1.10 -13.36 -3.07
CA PHE A 86 2.47 -13.85 -3.12
C PHE A 86 3.11 -13.66 -4.50
N LYS A 87 2.39 -14.05 -5.56
CA LYS A 87 2.89 -13.94 -6.94
C LYS A 87 3.04 -12.49 -7.42
N PRO A 88 2.04 -11.61 -7.25
CA PRO A 88 2.20 -10.17 -7.51
C PRO A 88 3.38 -9.57 -6.76
N THR A 89 3.54 -9.91 -5.48
CA THR A 89 4.63 -9.39 -4.63
C THR A 89 6.00 -9.79 -5.14
N ILE A 90 6.18 -11.06 -5.51
CA ILE A 90 7.43 -11.55 -6.10
C ILE A 90 7.72 -10.82 -7.41
N ASN A 91 6.72 -10.71 -8.29
CA ASN A 91 6.89 -10.02 -9.57
C ASN A 91 7.28 -8.56 -9.37
N PHE A 92 6.63 -7.86 -8.44
CA PHE A 92 6.97 -6.49 -8.08
C PHE A 92 8.41 -6.38 -7.59
N CYS A 93 8.85 -7.26 -6.69
CA CYS A 93 10.23 -7.30 -6.20
C CYS A 93 11.23 -7.49 -7.35
N TYR A 94 10.97 -8.39 -8.29
CA TYR A 94 11.83 -8.58 -9.46
C TYR A 94 11.92 -7.32 -10.32
N ARG A 95 10.79 -6.66 -10.61
CA ARG A 95 10.79 -5.40 -11.38
C ARG A 95 11.58 -4.30 -10.67
N CYS A 96 11.46 -4.18 -9.33
CA CYS A 96 12.23 -3.20 -8.55
C CYS A 96 13.73 -3.42 -8.71
N ILE A 97 14.14 -4.69 -8.69
CA ILE A 97 15.53 -5.10 -8.88
C ILE A 97 16.00 -4.78 -10.30
N GLU A 98 15.20 -5.09 -11.33
CA GLU A 98 15.51 -4.79 -12.74
C GLU A 98 15.65 -3.29 -13.00
N LYS A 99 14.71 -2.46 -12.50
CA LYS A 99 14.80 -0.99 -12.59
C LYS A 99 16.12 -0.46 -12.04
N ARG A 100 16.60 -1.04 -10.93
CA ARG A 100 17.84 -0.64 -10.28
C ARG A 100 19.10 -1.01 -11.07
N TRP A 101 19.03 -2.04 -11.93
CA TRP A 101 20.14 -2.43 -12.81
C TRP A 101 20.10 -1.77 -14.19
N ASN A 102 18.97 -1.21 -14.60
CA ASN A 102 18.82 -0.41 -15.82
C ASN A 102 19.18 1.08 -15.63
N LEU A 103 19.80 1.42 -14.50
CA LEU A 103 20.41 2.71 -14.16
C LEU A 103 21.93 2.55 -14.10
#